data_AF-A0A2V4D756-F1
#
_entry.id   AF-A0A2V4D756-F1
#
_cell.length_a   1.000
_cell.length_b   1.000
_cell.length_c   1.000
_cell.angle_alpha   90.00
_cell.angle_beta   90.00
_cell.angle_gamma   90.00
#
_symmetry.space_group_name_H-M   'P 1'
#
loop_
_entity.id
_entity.type
_entity.pdbx_description
1 polymer ?
#
loop_
_entity_poly.entity_id
_entity_poly.type
_entity_poly.pdbx_seq_one_letter_code
_entity_poly.pdbx_strand_id
1 'polypeptide(L)'
;MSKNSPFLDDEYDESQSEMMNEMVILVDENDFQIGSMSKVDSHIGEGTLHRAFSVLLFNSSQELLIHKRADTKITFPSVWANTCCSHPLDIEDETEMEGDLGVKRAAIRKMKQELGIPAEQLPIEDFHLITKMHYRARADIKWIEHELDHILLIQADVDLDINPNEISEIRWVNKSQLEDLISNSPNNGEFIAPWFNEIYSRFTSQWWGHLDEVSSLQDNVVHHIGDVTTSEDNSLLDALKGHAAEVEGRIVTALEKSNHERLRKAMMHLIEGGGKRLRAILPWLVADACGGSSDSLYDLGAAIEIIHNFTLVHDDIMDNDELRRGREAVHIAYDMPTAINAGDAMLAVSFELLSEAEAISSENFRSLVSIIGKM
;
A
#
# COMPACT_ATOMS: atom_id res chain seq x y z
N MET A 1 3.42 -12.61 -41.54
CA MET A 1 4.61 -11.83 -41.96
C MET A 1 4.41 -10.41 -41.47
N SER A 2 5.32 -9.96 -40.60
CA SER A 2 5.31 -8.74 -39.76
C SER A 2 4.10 -8.63 -38.82
N LYS A 3 4.15 -9.12 -37.57
CA LYS A 3 5.07 -8.85 -36.42
C LYS A 3 4.71 -7.52 -35.73
N ASN A 4 4.50 -7.64 -34.42
CA ASN A 4 4.28 -6.62 -33.39
C ASN A 4 2.87 -6.02 -33.28
N SER A 5 2.35 -6.08 -32.05
CA SER A 5 1.26 -5.21 -31.60
C SER A 5 1.59 -3.76 -31.99
N PRO A 6 0.62 -2.93 -32.45
CA PRO A 6 0.87 -1.54 -32.84
C PRO A 6 1.39 -0.67 -31.68
N PHE A 7 1.52 -1.24 -30.49
CA PHE A 7 2.03 -0.62 -29.27
C PHE A 7 3.49 -0.97 -28.95
N LEU A 8 4.17 -1.83 -29.73
CA LEU A 8 5.62 -2.04 -29.60
C LEU A 8 6.32 -1.13 -30.62
N ASP A 9 6.76 0.04 -30.19
CA ASP A 9 7.57 0.96 -31.00
C ASP A 9 8.99 0.37 -31.23
N ASP A 10 9.71 0.87 -32.25
CA ASP A 10 11.11 0.50 -32.58
C ASP A 10 12.13 0.88 -31.46
N GLU A 11 11.66 1.38 -30.31
CA GLU A 11 12.49 1.79 -29.16
C GLU A 11 12.87 0.65 -28.21
N TYR A 12 12.22 -0.53 -28.30
CA TYR A 12 12.45 -1.65 -27.38
C TYR A 12 13.37 -2.72 -27.98
N ASP A 13 14.11 -3.43 -27.11
CA ASP A 13 14.97 -4.54 -27.52
C ASP A 13 14.16 -5.63 -28.27
N GLU A 14 14.73 -6.17 -29.35
CA GLU A 14 14.03 -7.12 -30.24
C GLU A 14 13.65 -8.41 -29.50
N SER A 15 14.49 -8.88 -28.57
CA SER A 15 14.22 -10.09 -27.79
C SER A 15 13.08 -9.89 -26.79
N GLN A 16 13.01 -8.70 -26.15
CA GLN A 16 11.90 -8.34 -25.27
C GLN A 16 10.60 -8.20 -26.06
N SER A 17 10.64 -7.59 -27.25
CA SER A 17 9.48 -7.44 -28.12
C SER A 17 8.89 -8.78 -28.58
N GLU A 18 9.72 -9.78 -28.87
CA GLU A 18 9.25 -11.11 -29.25
C GLU A 18 8.53 -11.82 -28.09
N MET A 19 9.08 -11.74 -26.87
CA MET A 19 8.44 -12.30 -25.65
C MET A 19 7.08 -11.67 -25.35
N MET A 20 6.85 -10.44 -25.78
CA MET A 20 5.57 -9.77 -25.52
C MET A 20 4.40 -10.34 -26.36
N ASN A 21 4.68 -11.21 -27.34
CA ASN A 21 3.63 -11.93 -28.07
C ASN A 21 3.22 -13.25 -27.40
N GLU A 22 3.88 -13.66 -26.32
CA GLU A 22 3.52 -14.85 -25.56
C GLU A 22 2.08 -14.73 -25.02
N MET A 23 1.34 -15.84 -25.00
CA MET A 23 -0.05 -15.87 -24.55
C MET A 23 -0.10 -16.17 -23.06
N VAL A 24 -0.53 -15.21 -22.25
CA VAL A 24 -0.74 -15.36 -20.81
C VAL A 24 -2.15 -15.88 -20.52
N ILE A 25 -2.31 -16.51 -19.35
CA ILE A 25 -3.58 -17.08 -18.90
C ILE A 25 -4.41 -15.99 -18.22
N LEU A 26 -5.58 -15.65 -18.79
CA LEU A 26 -6.54 -14.74 -18.14
C LEU A 26 -7.33 -15.49 -17.08
N VAL A 27 -7.54 -14.86 -15.92
CA VAL A 27 -8.26 -15.48 -14.80
C VAL A 27 -9.32 -14.56 -14.21
N ASP A 28 -10.29 -15.14 -13.52
CA ASP A 28 -11.17 -14.40 -12.62
C ASP A 28 -10.53 -14.20 -11.22
N GLU A 29 -11.21 -13.51 -10.32
CA GLU A 29 -10.71 -13.22 -8.96
C GLU A 29 -10.50 -14.48 -8.09
N ASN A 30 -11.04 -15.63 -8.51
CA ASN A 30 -10.90 -16.91 -7.82
C ASN A 30 -9.85 -17.82 -8.49
N ASP A 31 -9.03 -17.28 -9.39
CA ASP A 31 -8.00 -18.02 -10.13
C ASP A 31 -8.55 -19.06 -11.09
N PHE A 32 -9.79 -18.91 -11.58
CA PHE A 32 -10.30 -19.75 -12.68
C PHE A 32 -9.91 -19.15 -14.03
N GLN A 33 -9.36 -20.00 -14.91
CA GLN A 33 -9.03 -19.57 -16.27
C GLN A 33 -10.29 -19.21 -17.06
N ILE A 34 -10.32 -18.00 -17.62
CA ILE A 34 -11.42 -17.47 -18.44
C ILE A 34 -11.03 -17.21 -19.89
N GLY A 35 -9.74 -17.29 -20.22
CA GLY A 35 -9.24 -17.11 -21.58
C GLY A 35 -7.73 -16.95 -21.63
N SER A 36 -7.24 -16.38 -22.72
CA SER A 36 -5.83 -15.99 -22.89
C SER A 36 -5.70 -14.72 -23.71
N MET A 37 -4.58 -14.04 -23.52
CA MET A 37 -4.27 -12.77 -24.17
C MET A 37 -2.77 -12.65 -24.40
N SER A 38 -2.33 -11.87 -25.39
CA SER A 38 -0.92 -11.59 -25.54
C SER A 38 -0.40 -10.83 -24.33
N LYS A 39 0.88 -11.02 -23.98
CA LYS A 39 1.52 -10.30 -22.88
C LYS A 39 1.48 -8.78 -23.10
N VAL A 40 1.63 -8.28 -24.33
CA VAL A 40 1.39 -6.83 -24.58
C VAL A 40 -0.01 -6.44 -24.14
N ASP A 41 -1.03 -7.11 -24.67
CA ASP A 41 -2.40 -6.64 -24.54
C ASP A 41 -2.90 -6.76 -23.08
N SER A 42 -2.36 -7.70 -22.31
CA SER A 42 -2.69 -7.84 -20.88
C SER A 42 -2.06 -6.78 -19.99
N HIS A 43 -0.99 -6.11 -20.44
CA HIS A 43 -0.22 -5.13 -19.65
C HIS A 43 -0.44 -3.67 -20.10
N ILE A 44 -1.36 -3.40 -21.04
CA ILE A 44 -1.69 -2.04 -21.51
C ILE A 44 -3.01 -1.52 -20.94
N GLY A 45 -3.20 -0.20 -20.96
CA GLY A 45 -4.46 0.42 -20.54
C GLY A 45 -4.70 0.20 -19.05
N GLU A 46 -5.85 -0.34 -18.64
CA GLU A 46 -6.08 -0.70 -17.22
C GLU A 46 -5.51 -2.07 -16.83
N GLY A 47 -4.90 -2.80 -17.77
CA GLY A 47 -4.49 -4.18 -17.59
C GLY A 47 -5.68 -5.12 -17.62
N THR A 48 -5.43 -6.39 -17.95
CA THR A 48 -6.42 -7.46 -17.82
C THR A 48 -5.89 -8.47 -16.82
N LEU A 49 -6.71 -8.85 -15.83
CA LEU A 49 -6.30 -9.80 -14.80
C LEU A 49 -5.81 -11.11 -15.42
N HIS A 50 -4.57 -11.47 -15.13
CA HIS A 50 -3.92 -12.67 -15.61
C HIS A 50 -3.11 -13.35 -14.51
N ARG A 51 -2.85 -14.65 -14.69
CA ARG A 51 -2.07 -15.43 -13.74
C ARG A 51 -0.59 -15.07 -13.86
N ALA A 52 0.08 -14.96 -12.73
CA ALA A 52 1.52 -14.76 -12.63
C ALA A 52 2.12 -15.64 -11.53
N PHE A 53 3.45 -15.62 -11.41
CA PHE A 53 4.15 -16.22 -10.29
C PHE A 53 5.35 -15.36 -9.86
N SER A 54 5.69 -15.48 -8.58
CA SER A 54 6.84 -14.87 -7.93
C SER A 54 7.63 -15.94 -7.17
N VAL A 55 8.86 -16.20 -7.60
CA VAL A 55 9.75 -17.19 -6.95
C VAL A 55 10.61 -16.52 -5.88
N LEU A 56 10.74 -17.21 -4.75
CA LEU A 56 11.62 -16.93 -3.63
C LEU A 56 12.61 -18.11 -3.48
N LEU A 57 13.80 -17.98 -4.06
CA LEU A 57 14.86 -18.99 -3.98
C LEU A 57 15.82 -18.69 -2.82
N PHE A 58 15.91 -19.64 -1.90
CA PHE A 58 16.89 -19.62 -0.82
C PHE A 58 18.04 -20.58 -1.09
N ASN A 59 19.25 -20.21 -0.70
CA ASN A 59 20.38 -21.14 -0.65
C ASN A 59 20.40 -21.92 0.67
N SER A 60 21.36 -22.85 0.80
CA SER A 60 21.58 -23.61 2.05
C SER A 60 22.03 -22.74 3.23
N SER A 61 22.46 -21.50 2.99
CA SER A 61 22.81 -20.50 4.01
C SER A 61 21.63 -19.63 4.45
N GLN A 62 20.40 -19.92 3.99
CA GLN A 62 19.18 -19.14 4.24
C GLN A 62 19.24 -17.69 3.74
N GLU A 63 19.99 -17.46 2.67
CA GLU A 63 20.00 -16.19 1.95
C GLU A 63 19.02 -16.28 0.76
N LEU A 64 18.24 -15.22 0.55
CA LEU A 64 17.34 -15.09 -0.60
C LEU A 64 18.11 -14.54 -1.79
N LEU A 65 17.94 -15.15 -2.96
CA LEU A 65 18.40 -14.56 -4.22
C LEU A 65 17.44 -13.46 -4.68
N ILE A 66 17.91 -12.23 -4.74
CA ILE A 66 17.20 -11.10 -5.33
C ILE A 66 17.92 -10.64 -6.60
N HIS A 67 17.19 -10.03 -7.53
CA HIS A 67 17.77 -9.51 -8.76
C HIS A 67 17.34 -8.05 -8.99
N LYS A 68 18.21 -7.30 -9.67
CA LYS A 68 17.88 -6.00 -10.24
C LYS A 68 17.54 -6.20 -11.71
N ARG A 69 16.33 -5.81 -12.08
CA ARG A 69 15.82 -5.91 -13.45
C ARG A 69 16.68 -5.09 -14.39
N ALA A 70 16.98 -5.61 -15.57
CA ALA A 70 17.71 -4.87 -16.60
C ALA A 70 17.01 -3.54 -16.94
N ASP A 71 17.79 -2.54 -17.37
CA ASP A 71 17.28 -1.24 -17.80
C ASP A 71 16.47 -1.32 -19.10
N THR A 72 16.65 -2.39 -19.87
CA THR A 72 15.90 -2.71 -21.09
C THR A 72 14.52 -3.33 -20.85
N LYS A 73 14.14 -3.63 -19.60
CA LYS A 73 12.82 -4.19 -19.29
C LYS A 73 11.72 -3.16 -19.56
N ILE A 74 10.64 -3.61 -20.21
CA ILE A 74 9.49 -2.76 -20.56
C ILE A 74 8.77 -2.28 -19.29
N THR A 75 8.42 -3.21 -18.39
CA THR A 75 7.84 -2.87 -17.08
C THR A 75 8.92 -2.82 -16.01
N PHE A 76 8.90 -1.75 -15.21
CA PHE A 76 9.79 -1.56 -14.05
C PHE A 76 11.28 -1.85 -14.36
N PRO A 77 11.93 -1.09 -15.26
CA PRO A 77 13.37 -1.21 -15.47
C PRO A 77 14.15 -0.77 -14.23
N SER A 78 15.32 -1.39 -13.99
CA SER A 78 16.24 -1.01 -12.91
C SER A 78 15.71 -1.08 -11.47
N VAL A 79 14.60 -1.79 -11.20
CA VAL A 79 14.12 -2.06 -9.83
C VAL A 79 14.61 -3.43 -9.32
N TRP A 80 14.81 -3.54 -8.01
CA TRP A 80 15.09 -4.78 -7.29
C TRP A 80 13.80 -5.57 -7.05
N ALA A 81 13.81 -6.85 -7.37
CA ALA A 81 12.70 -7.78 -7.17
C ALA A 81 13.18 -9.10 -6.52
N ASN A 82 12.24 -9.95 -6.12
CA ASN A 82 12.52 -11.34 -5.75
C ASN A 82 13.10 -12.15 -6.91
N THR A 83 13.49 -13.39 -6.65
CA THR A 83 14.33 -14.23 -7.53
C THR A 83 13.92 -14.21 -9.00
N CYS A 84 12.66 -14.49 -9.32
CA CYS A 84 12.14 -14.50 -10.68
C CYS A 84 10.62 -14.24 -10.65
N CYS A 85 10.13 -13.37 -11.54
CA CYS A 85 8.71 -13.03 -11.68
C CYS A 85 8.31 -13.11 -13.15
N SER A 86 7.26 -13.85 -13.47
CA SER A 86 6.78 -14.01 -14.84
C SER A 86 5.40 -14.69 -14.85
N HIS A 87 4.96 -15.08 -16.04
CA HIS A 87 3.66 -15.67 -16.30
C HIS A 87 3.78 -17.15 -16.70
N PRO A 88 2.85 -18.02 -16.23
CA PRO A 88 2.53 -19.24 -16.95
C PRO A 88 1.88 -18.89 -18.30
N LEU A 89 2.22 -19.66 -19.32
CA LEU A 89 1.68 -19.49 -20.66
C LEU A 89 0.43 -20.36 -20.86
N ASP A 90 -0.46 -19.94 -21.75
CA ASP A 90 -1.62 -20.72 -22.17
C ASP A 90 -1.21 -21.85 -23.13
N ILE A 91 -0.48 -22.82 -22.57
CA ILE A 91 0.02 -24.04 -23.23
C ILE A 91 -0.27 -25.25 -22.33
N GLU A 92 -0.39 -26.43 -22.93
CA GLU A 92 -0.84 -27.67 -22.27
C GLU A 92 -0.14 -27.96 -20.92
N ASP A 93 1.18 -27.75 -20.86
CA ASP A 93 1.97 -28.04 -19.66
C ASP A 93 1.85 -26.99 -18.54
N GLU A 94 1.50 -25.74 -18.86
CA GLU A 94 1.50 -24.60 -17.91
C GLU A 94 0.09 -24.19 -17.46
N THR A 95 -0.96 -24.79 -18.03
CA THR A 95 -2.35 -24.62 -17.59
C THR A 95 -2.77 -25.58 -16.47
N GLU A 96 -1.93 -26.58 -16.13
CA GLU A 96 -2.23 -27.59 -15.10
C GLU A 96 -2.29 -26.97 -13.69
N MET A 97 -3.37 -27.24 -12.96
CA MET A 97 -3.62 -26.69 -11.62
C MET A 97 -3.48 -27.74 -10.52
N GLU A 98 -3.48 -29.04 -10.84
CA GLU A 98 -3.23 -30.09 -9.86
C GLU A 98 -1.83 -29.90 -9.26
N GLY A 99 -1.76 -29.68 -7.94
CA GLY A 99 -0.52 -29.41 -7.23
C GLY A 99 0.24 -28.15 -7.69
N ASP A 100 -0.48 -27.21 -8.31
CA ASP A 100 0.07 -25.97 -8.89
C ASP A 100 1.18 -26.24 -9.93
N LEU A 101 1.13 -27.39 -10.62
CA LEU A 101 2.19 -27.85 -11.52
C LEU A 101 2.47 -26.88 -12.67
N GLY A 102 1.43 -26.23 -13.21
CA GLY A 102 1.57 -25.31 -14.34
C GLY A 102 2.44 -24.09 -14.01
N VAL A 103 2.18 -23.43 -12.88
CA VAL A 103 2.99 -22.29 -12.42
C VAL A 103 4.41 -22.72 -12.02
N LYS A 104 4.58 -23.91 -11.43
CA LYS A 104 5.91 -24.44 -11.10
C LYS A 104 6.76 -24.73 -12.35
N ARG A 105 6.15 -25.29 -13.40
CA ARG A 105 6.82 -25.51 -14.69
C ARG A 105 7.22 -24.18 -15.35
N ALA A 106 6.33 -23.20 -15.31
CA ALA A 106 6.62 -21.86 -15.80
C ALA A 106 7.78 -21.20 -15.04
N ALA A 107 7.81 -21.36 -13.70
CA ALA A 107 8.93 -20.91 -12.86
C ALA A 107 10.25 -21.55 -13.27
N ILE A 108 10.31 -22.88 -13.42
CA ILE A 108 11.53 -23.59 -13.87
C ILE A 108 11.99 -23.09 -15.24
N ARG A 109 11.07 -22.94 -16.20
CA ARG A 109 11.37 -22.40 -17.54
C ARG A 109 11.99 -21.00 -17.47
N LYS A 110 11.38 -20.11 -16.68
CA LYS A 110 11.79 -18.70 -16.59
C LYS A 110 13.07 -18.51 -15.77
N MET A 111 13.26 -19.28 -14.71
CA MET A 111 14.53 -19.30 -13.98
C MET A 111 15.69 -19.76 -14.86
N LYS A 112 15.48 -20.74 -15.75
CA LYS A 112 16.48 -21.10 -16.76
C LYS A 112 16.76 -19.96 -17.75
N GLN A 113 15.72 -19.25 -18.20
CA GLN A 113 15.85 -18.17 -19.19
C GLN A 113 16.52 -16.91 -18.62
N GLU A 114 16.22 -16.54 -17.38
CA GLU A 114 16.67 -15.28 -16.75
C GLU A 114 17.97 -15.47 -15.96
N LEU A 115 18.05 -16.55 -15.18
CA LEU A 115 19.16 -16.82 -14.26
C LEU A 115 20.13 -17.90 -14.77
N GLY A 116 19.79 -18.59 -15.86
CA GLY A 116 20.61 -19.66 -16.42
C GLY A 116 20.60 -20.96 -15.63
N ILE A 117 19.70 -21.10 -14.64
CA ILE A 117 19.68 -22.25 -13.74
C ILE A 117 19.25 -23.52 -14.51
N PRO A 118 20.03 -24.60 -14.51
CA PRO A 118 19.63 -25.88 -15.10
C PRO A 118 18.38 -26.45 -14.40
N ALA A 119 17.43 -26.98 -15.17
CA ALA A 119 16.19 -27.53 -14.62
C ALA A 119 16.44 -28.72 -13.67
N GLU A 120 17.55 -29.43 -13.84
CA GLU A 120 17.98 -30.54 -12.98
C GLU A 120 18.34 -30.09 -11.56
N GLN A 121 18.63 -28.81 -11.36
CA GLN A 121 18.89 -28.21 -10.04
C GLN A 121 17.62 -27.64 -9.39
N LEU A 122 16.47 -27.74 -10.08
CA LEU A 122 15.18 -27.22 -9.63
C LEU A 122 14.10 -28.32 -9.70
N PRO A 123 14.18 -29.38 -8.87
CA PRO A 123 13.15 -30.42 -8.83
C PRO A 123 11.78 -29.80 -8.55
N ILE A 124 10.77 -30.19 -9.32
CA ILE A 124 9.45 -29.56 -9.26
C ILE A 124 8.73 -29.79 -7.92
N GLU A 125 9.06 -30.90 -7.27
CA GLU A 125 8.60 -31.30 -5.95
C GLU A 125 9.13 -30.40 -4.82
N ASP A 126 10.25 -29.72 -5.03
CA ASP A 126 10.87 -28.82 -4.05
C ASP A 126 10.28 -27.40 -4.11
N PHE A 127 9.44 -27.12 -5.09
CA PHE A 127 8.65 -25.89 -5.14
C PHE A 127 7.41 -26.01 -4.25
N HIS A 128 7.28 -25.07 -3.33
CA HIS A 128 6.13 -24.93 -2.45
C HIS A 128 5.36 -23.66 -2.79
N LEU A 129 4.06 -23.81 -3.06
CA LEU A 129 3.16 -22.66 -3.10
C LEU A 129 2.92 -22.20 -1.65
N ILE A 130 3.20 -20.93 -1.36
CA ILE A 130 3.02 -20.36 -0.02
C ILE A 130 1.67 -19.67 0.07
N THR A 131 1.36 -18.82 -0.90
CA THR A 131 0.10 -18.09 -0.94
C THR A 131 -0.11 -17.48 -2.33
N LYS A 132 -1.26 -16.80 -2.53
CA LYS A 132 -1.59 -16.08 -3.75
C LYS A 132 -1.93 -14.63 -3.46
N MET A 133 -1.53 -13.73 -4.34
CA MET A 133 -1.70 -12.29 -4.17
C MET A 133 -2.37 -11.68 -5.40
N HIS A 134 -3.51 -11.02 -5.23
CA HIS A 134 -4.14 -10.22 -6.29
C HIS A 134 -3.74 -8.75 -6.12
N TYR A 135 -2.99 -8.22 -7.08
CA TYR A 135 -2.48 -6.84 -7.05
C TYR A 135 -2.53 -6.16 -8.43
N ARG A 136 -2.40 -4.83 -8.40
CA ARG A 136 -2.16 -4.00 -9.59
C ARG A 136 -0.98 -3.07 -9.35
N ALA A 137 -0.02 -3.03 -10.28
CA ALA A 137 1.12 -2.12 -10.20
C ALA A 137 1.30 -1.34 -11.50
N ARG A 138 1.11 -0.03 -11.43
CA ARG A 138 1.29 0.86 -12.59
C ARG A 138 2.80 1.13 -12.78
N ALA A 139 3.34 0.79 -13.95
CA ALA A 139 4.72 1.12 -14.29
C ALA A 139 4.83 2.55 -14.85
N ASP A 140 3.95 2.91 -15.79
CA ASP A 140 3.83 4.25 -16.36
C ASP A 140 2.42 4.49 -16.95
N ILE A 141 2.25 5.53 -17.76
CA ILE A 141 0.95 5.85 -18.39
C ILE A 141 0.42 4.75 -19.34
N LYS A 142 1.31 3.91 -19.85
CA LYS A 142 1.03 2.86 -20.84
C LYS A 142 0.98 1.48 -20.20
N TRP A 143 1.88 1.18 -19.27
CA TRP A 143 2.13 -0.17 -18.78
C TRP A 143 1.68 -0.40 -17.34
N ILE A 144 1.11 -1.57 -17.09
CA ILE A 144 0.60 -2.02 -15.78
C ILE A 144 0.74 -3.53 -15.63
N GLU A 145 1.01 -3.97 -14.41
CA GLU A 145 0.81 -5.35 -13.95
C GLU A 145 -0.57 -5.45 -13.30
N HIS A 146 -1.41 -6.39 -13.73
CA HIS A 146 -2.69 -6.73 -13.07
C HIS A 146 -2.76 -8.24 -12.93
N GLU A 147 -2.35 -8.73 -11.76
CA GLU A 147 -1.94 -10.12 -11.63
C GLU A 147 -2.61 -10.82 -10.45
N LEU A 148 -2.90 -12.11 -10.66
CA LEU A 148 -3.08 -13.09 -9.59
C LEU A 148 -1.77 -13.88 -9.48
N ASP A 149 -0.94 -13.46 -8.54
CA ASP A 149 0.45 -13.87 -8.40
C ASP A 149 0.58 -15.05 -7.43
N HIS A 150 1.12 -16.16 -7.92
CA HIS A 150 1.42 -17.36 -7.15
C HIS A 150 2.81 -17.24 -6.52
N ILE A 151 2.87 -17.13 -5.20
CA ILE A 151 4.14 -16.99 -4.47
C ILE A 151 4.72 -18.37 -4.21
N LEU A 152 5.80 -18.68 -4.93
CA LEU A 152 6.50 -19.96 -4.88
C LEU A 152 7.79 -19.82 -4.08
N LEU A 153 8.06 -20.76 -3.18
CA LEU A 153 9.32 -20.86 -2.45
C LEU A 153 10.04 -22.14 -2.83
N ILE A 154 11.36 -22.04 -2.98
CA ILE A 154 12.25 -23.19 -3.16
C ILE A 154 13.56 -22.93 -2.40
N GLN A 155 14.15 -23.99 -1.82
CA GLN A 155 15.49 -23.93 -1.28
C GLN A 155 16.43 -24.83 -2.10
N ALA A 156 17.40 -24.23 -2.79
CA ALA A 156 18.37 -24.96 -3.60
C ALA A 156 19.68 -24.16 -3.74
N ASP A 157 20.81 -24.87 -3.73
CA ASP A 157 22.09 -24.33 -4.14
C ASP A 157 22.22 -24.51 -5.65
N VAL A 158 22.35 -23.40 -6.38
CA VAL A 158 22.26 -23.38 -7.85
C VAL A 158 23.47 -22.71 -8.50
N ASP A 159 23.76 -23.14 -9.72
CA ASP A 159 24.68 -22.45 -10.62
C ASP A 159 23.93 -21.38 -11.41
N LEU A 160 24.56 -20.21 -11.59
CA LEU A 160 23.96 -19.05 -12.26
C LEU A 160 24.72 -18.71 -13.55
N ASP A 161 23.99 -18.52 -14.63
CA ASP A 161 24.46 -17.98 -15.92
C ASP A 161 23.48 -16.88 -16.37
N ILE A 162 23.68 -15.70 -15.78
CA ILE A 162 22.70 -14.60 -15.82
C ILE A 162 22.51 -14.07 -17.24
N ASN A 163 21.26 -13.93 -17.67
CA ASN A 163 20.91 -13.26 -18.91
C ASN A 163 20.91 -11.72 -18.71
N PRO A 164 21.88 -10.99 -19.30
CA PRO A 164 22.02 -9.54 -19.08
C PRO A 164 20.87 -8.72 -19.67
N ASN A 165 20.09 -9.27 -20.60
CA ASN A 165 18.91 -8.60 -21.16
C ASN A 165 17.71 -8.63 -20.19
N GLU A 166 17.77 -9.47 -19.15
CA GLU A 166 16.72 -9.63 -18.16
C GLU A 166 17.14 -9.06 -16.80
N ILE A 167 18.41 -9.25 -16.41
CA ILE A 167 18.92 -8.94 -15.08
C ILE A 167 20.25 -8.17 -15.19
N SER A 168 20.34 -7.03 -14.52
CA SER A 168 21.56 -6.21 -14.46
C SER A 168 22.46 -6.55 -13.27
N GLU A 169 21.88 -7.01 -12.16
CA GLU A 169 22.61 -7.29 -10.92
C GLU A 169 21.89 -8.38 -10.11
N ILE A 170 22.64 -9.16 -9.32
CA ILE A 170 22.10 -10.14 -8.38
C ILE A 170 22.71 -9.95 -6.99
N ARG A 171 21.96 -10.32 -5.94
CA ARG A 171 22.48 -10.40 -4.57
C ARG A 171 21.87 -11.61 -3.86
N TRP A 172 22.72 -12.34 -3.14
CA TRP A 172 22.26 -13.21 -2.06
C TRP A 172 22.19 -12.35 -0.80
N VAL A 173 21.01 -12.27 -0.18
CA VAL A 173 20.78 -11.42 0.99
C VAL A 173 20.18 -12.21 2.14
N ASN A 174 20.70 -11.99 3.34
CA ASN A 174 20.01 -12.40 4.56
C ASN A 174 18.89 -11.41 4.92
N LYS A 175 18.10 -11.76 5.94
CA LYS A 175 16.95 -10.97 6.37
C LYS A 175 17.31 -9.51 6.69
N SER A 176 18.39 -9.29 7.44
CA SER A 176 18.82 -7.95 7.85
C SER A 176 19.30 -7.11 6.67
N GLN A 177 19.96 -7.71 5.69
CA GLN A 177 20.39 -7.03 4.47
C GLN A 177 19.20 -6.64 3.59
N LEU A 178 18.19 -7.51 3.49
CA LEU A 178 16.96 -7.19 2.76
C LEU A 178 16.16 -6.08 3.48
N GLU A 179 16.06 -6.15 4.80
CA GLU A 179 15.46 -5.10 5.64
C GLU A 179 16.11 -3.74 5.40
N ASP A 180 17.44 -3.69 5.40
CA ASP A 180 18.20 -2.47 5.17
C ASP A 180 18.00 -1.94 3.73
N LEU A 181 17.99 -2.83 2.73
CA LEU A 181 17.75 -2.48 1.34
C LEU A 181 16.37 -1.83 1.15
N ILE A 182 15.32 -2.46 1.70
CA ILE A 182 13.93 -1.99 1.58
C ILE A 182 13.74 -0.69 2.37
N SER A 183 14.23 -0.62 3.62
CA SER A 183 14.04 0.55 4.49
C SER A 183 14.76 1.80 3.99
N ASN A 184 15.86 1.64 3.25
CA ASN A 184 16.61 2.75 2.69
C ASN A 184 16.21 3.10 1.24
N SER A 185 15.32 2.34 0.61
CA SER A 185 14.75 2.71 -0.70
C SER A 185 13.70 3.82 -0.52
N PRO A 186 13.64 4.84 -1.40
CA PRO A 186 14.53 5.10 -2.54
C PRO A 186 15.75 5.97 -2.20
N ASN A 187 15.97 6.30 -0.92
CA ASN A 187 17.00 7.25 -0.49
C ASN A 187 18.44 6.81 -0.82
N ASN A 188 18.68 5.50 -0.96
CA ASN A 188 19.95 4.93 -1.40
C ASN A 188 20.12 4.91 -2.93
N GLY A 189 19.15 5.39 -3.71
CA GLY A 189 19.15 5.35 -5.17
C GLY A 189 18.80 3.97 -5.75
N GLU A 190 18.35 3.04 -4.91
CA GLU A 190 17.83 1.74 -5.31
C GLU A 190 16.32 1.73 -5.12
N PHE A 191 15.59 1.13 -6.06
CA PHE A 191 14.13 1.07 -6.03
C PHE A 191 13.70 -0.38 -5.87
N ILE A 192 12.69 -0.63 -5.04
CA ILE A 192 12.11 -1.96 -4.83
C ILE A 192 10.85 -2.09 -5.68
N ALA A 193 10.69 -3.23 -6.33
CA ALA A 193 9.48 -3.57 -7.05
C ALA A 193 8.27 -3.59 -6.11
N PRO A 194 7.11 -3.05 -6.50
CA PRO A 194 5.96 -2.87 -5.60
C PRO A 194 5.46 -4.19 -5.01
N TRP A 195 5.36 -5.23 -5.86
CA TRP A 195 4.93 -6.56 -5.44
C TRP A 195 5.92 -7.17 -4.46
N PHE A 196 7.23 -6.99 -4.68
CA PHE A 196 8.25 -7.55 -3.80
C PHE A 196 8.23 -6.88 -2.42
N ASN A 197 7.97 -5.57 -2.36
CA ASN A 197 7.76 -4.88 -1.10
C ASN A 197 6.56 -5.45 -0.32
N GLU A 198 5.42 -5.68 -0.98
CA GLU A 198 4.24 -6.28 -0.34
C GLU A 198 4.49 -7.71 0.12
N ILE A 199 5.15 -8.53 -0.71
CA ILE A 199 5.54 -9.89 -0.34
C ILE A 199 6.39 -9.85 0.94
N TYR A 200 7.36 -8.93 0.98
CA TYR A 200 8.23 -8.77 2.12
C TYR A 200 7.46 -8.32 3.38
N SER A 201 6.74 -7.20 3.30
CA SER A 201 6.07 -6.58 4.45
C SER A 201 4.98 -7.46 5.06
N ARG A 202 4.29 -8.29 4.26
CA ARG A 202 3.14 -9.08 4.73
C ARG A 202 3.49 -10.49 5.11
N PHE A 203 4.37 -11.14 4.34
CA PHE A 203 4.53 -12.58 4.42
C PHE A 203 5.89 -12.99 4.97
N THR A 204 6.95 -12.18 4.85
CA THR A 204 8.32 -12.61 5.21
C THR A 204 8.45 -13.15 6.63
N SER A 205 7.77 -12.58 7.63
CA SER A 205 7.84 -13.09 9.01
C SER A 205 7.28 -14.52 9.18
N GLN A 206 6.46 -14.98 8.24
CA GLN A 206 5.82 -16.29 8.27
C GLN A 206 6.77 -17.39 7.79
N TRP A 207 7.59 -17.13 6.77
CA TRP A 207 8.46 -18.13 6.13
C TRP A 207 9.95 -17.95 6.38
N TRP A 208 10.44 -16.72 6.54
CA TRP A 208 11.87 -16.52 6.74
C TRP A 208 12.31 -17.01 8.12
N GLY A 209 13.17 -18.03 8.14
CA GLY A 209 13.61 -18.74 9.35
C GLY A 209 12.77 -19.98 9.70
N HIS A 210 11.73 -20.28 8.91
CA HIS A 210 10.93 -21.51 9.01
C HIS A 210 11.04 -22.35 7.72
N LEU A 211 12.20 -22.28 7.04
CA LEU A 211 12.42 -22.94 5.76
C LEU A 211 12.31 -24.48 5.85
N ASP A 212 12.58 -25.05 7.02
CA ASP A 212 12.45 -26.50 7.27
C ASP A 212 10.97 -26.98 7.33
N GLU A 213 10.01 -26.05 7.50
CA GLU A 213 8.58 -26.34 7.68
C GLU A 213 7.71 -25.75 6.56
N VAL A 214 8.31 -25.38 5.43
CA VAL A 214 7.67 -24.63 4.34
C VAL A 214 6.38 -25.27 3.83
N SER A 215 6.33 -26.60 3.76
CA SER A 215 5.11 -27.33 3.35
C SER A 215 3.88 -27.06 4.23
N SER A 216 4.08 -26.58 5.47
CA SER A 216 3.00 -26.22 6.40
C SER A 216 2.59 -24.73 6.34
N LEU A 217 3.35 -23.91 5.60
CA LEU A 217 3.15 -22.46 5.52
C LEU A 217 2.17 -22.07 4.41
N GLN A 218 1.72 -23.02 3.60
CA GLN A 218 0.76 -22.77 2.54
C GLN A 218 -0.59 -22.33 3.12
N ASP A 219 -1.10 -21.19 2.65
CA ASP A 219 -2.50 -20.85 2.76
C ASP A 219 -3.25 -21.07 1.43
N ASN A 220 -4.57 -21.23 1.52
CA ASN A 220 -5.44 -21.42 0.35
C ASN A 220 -6.24 -20.15 0.05
N VAL A 221 -5.69 -18.98 0.35
CA VAL A 221 -6.40 -17.69 0.25
C VAL A 221 -5.76 -16.85 -0.85
N VAL A 222 -6.60 -16.16 -1.63
CA VAL A 222 -6.14 -15.07 -2.50
C VAL A 222 -6.15 -13.79 -1.68
N HIS A 223 -4.98 -13.24 -1.38
CA HIS A 223 -4.85 -11.97 -0.66
C HIS A 223 -5.06 -10.82 -1.63
N HIS A 224 -6.18 -10.12 -1.49
CA HIS A 224 -6.49 -8.93 -2.29
C HIS A 224 -5.76 -7.70 -1.73
N ILE A 225 -4.66 -7.33 -2.40
CA ILE A 225 -3.81 -6.22 -1.98
C ILE A 225 -4.30 -4.90 -2.57
N GLY A 226 -4.82 -4.93 -3.79
CA GLY A 226 -5.24 -3.75 -4.54
C GLY A 226 -4.07 -3.11 -5.30
N ASP A 227 -4.11 -1.79 -5.42
CA ASP A 227 -3.07 -1.03 -6.12
C ASP A 227 -1.81 -0.88 -5.25
N VAL A 228 -0.64 -1.21 -5.81
CA VAL A 228 0.68 -1.18 -5.16
C VAL A 228 1.63 -0.31 -5.98
N THR A 229 2.58 0.35 -5.32
CA THR A 229 3.52 1.30 -5.98
C THR A 229 4.95 1.14 -5.44
N THR A 230 5.96 1.60 -6.20
CA THR A 230 7.40 1.44 -5.89
C THR A 230 7.88 2.37 -4.78
N SER A 231 7.14 3.44 -4.55
CA SER A 231 7.24 4.27 -3.36
C SER A 231 6.24 3.73 -2.34
N GLU A 232 6.52 3.88 -1.04
CA GLU A 232 5.41 4.22 -0.17
C GLU A 232 4.78 5.46 -0.80
N ASP A 233 3.69 5.29 -1.55
CA ASP A 233 2.74 6.37 -1.72
C ASP A 233 2.07 6.56 -0.36
N ASN A 234 2.87 7.08 0.57
CA ASN A 234 2.38 8.09 1.45
C ASN A 234 1.82 9.27 0.63
N SER A 235 1.70 9.31 -0.71
CA SER A 235 1.03 10.42 -1.39
C SER A 235 -0.36 10.70 -0.81
N LEU A 236 -1.17 9.68 -0.50
CA LEU A 236 -2.44 9.90 0.18
C LEU A 236 -2.23 10.28 1.64
N LEU A 237 -1.50 9.50 2.43
CA LEU A 237 -1.34 9.80 3.87
C LEU A 237 -0.58 11.11 4.12
N ASP A 238 0.39 11.48 3.31
CA ASP A 238 1.14 12.75 3.28
C ASP A 238 0.30 13.89 2.72
N ALA A 239 -0.50 13.68 1.65
CA ALA A 239 -1.49 14.69 1.23
C ALA A 239 -2.48 14.97 2.38
N LEU A 240 -2.97 13.91 3.03
CA LEU A 240 -3.83 14.04 4.20
C LEU A 240 -3.10 14.65 5.40
N LYS A 241 -1.78 14.41 5.60
CA LYS A 241 -0.99 15.06 6.66
C LYS A 241 -0.93 16.57 6.46
N GLY A 242 -0.80 17.05 5.22
CA GLY A 242 -0.88 18.47 4.89
C GLY A 242 -2.19 19.09 5.34
N HIS A 243 -3.31 18.49 4.95
CA HIS A 243 -4.65 18.93 5.38
C HIS A 243 -4.86 18.82 6.90
N ALA A 244 -4.36 17.75 7.52
CA ALA A 244 -4.45 17.55 8.96
C ALA A 244 -3.67 18.62 9.72
N ALA A 245 -2.49 19.02 9.23
CA ALA A 245 -1.68 20.09 9.82
C ALA A 245 -2.37 21.45 9.73
N GLU A 246 -3.00 21.77 8.60
CA GLU A 246 -3.79 23.00 8.44
C GLU A 246 -4.94 23.06 9.46
N VAL A 247 -5.73 22.00 9.57
CA VAL A 247 -6.83 21.94 10.54
C VAL A 247 -6.33 21.95 11.99
N GLU A 248 -5.23 21.26 12.30
CA GLU A 248 -4.61 21.31 13.63
C GLU A 248 -4.21 22.75 13.99
N GLY A 249 -3.60 23.49 13.05
CA GLY A 249 -3.26 24.89 13.24
C GLY A 249 -4.46 25.77 13.56
N ARG A 250 -5.61 25.53 12.91
CA ARG A 250 -6.87 26.22 13.21
C ARG A 250 -7.42 25.88 14.59
N ILE A 251 -7.41 24.60 14.97
CA ILE A 251 -7.84 24.15 16.31
C ILE A 251 -7.00 24.81 17.40
N VAL A 252 -5.67 24.74 17.28
CA VAL A 252 -4.73 25.32 18.25
C VAL A 252 -4.97 26.83 18.36
N THR A 253 -5.00 27.54 17.24
CA THR A 253 -5.23 28.99 17.22
C THR A 253 -6.54 29.38 17.90
N ALA A 254 -7.62 28.62 17.64
CA ALA A 254 -8.94 28.90 18.21
C ALA A 254 -8.96 28.67 19.73
N LEU A 255 -8.40 27.56 20.21
CA LEU A 255 -8.39 27.22 21.64
C LEU A 255 -7.39 28.06 22.44
N GLU A 256 -6.34 28.59 21.81
CA GLU A 256 -5.35 29.45 22.43
C GLU A 256 -5.82 30.89 22.68
N LYS A 257 -6.96 31.32 22.09
CA LYS A 257 -7.56 32.65 22.30
C LYS A 257 -7.85 32.97 23.79
N SER A 258 -7.96 31.95 24.66
CA SER A 258 -8.22 32.15 26.09
C SER A 258 -7.00 32.69 26.85
N ASN A 259 -7.18 33.83 27.53
CA ASN A 259 -6.17 34.44 28.41
C ASN A 259 -5.98 33.69 29.74
N HIS A 260 -6.83 32.70 30.05
CA HIS A 260 -6.74 31.96 31.31
C HIS A 260 -5.96 30.65 31.11
N GLU A 261 -4.71 30.62 31.59
CA GLU A 261 -3.77 29.51 31.34
C GLU A 261 -4.33 28.13 31.70
N ARG A 262 -4.94 27.98 32.89
CA ARG A 262 -5.50 26.69 33.34
C ARG A 262 -6.61 26.18 32.42
N LEU A 263 -7.54 27.06 32.02
CA LEU A 263 -8.64 26.72 31.14
C LEU A 263 -8.14 26.35 29.74
N ARG A 264 -7.19 27.13 29.21
CA ARG A 264 -6.55 26.84 27.92
C ARG A 264 -5.89 25.47 27.90
N LYS A 265 -5.10 25.15 28.93
CA LYS A 265 -4.45 23.84 29.08
C LYS A 265 -5.47 22.70 29.19
N ALA A 266 -6.57 22.91 29.90
CA ALA A 266 -7.65 21.92 30.00
C ALA A 266 -8.37 21.68 28.66
N MET A 267 -8.65 22.72 27.86
CA MET A 267 -9.22 22.58 26.51
C MET A 267 -8.28 21.85 25.54
N MET A 268 -6.96 22.08 25.67
CA MET A 268 -5.95 21.46 24.82
C MET A 268 -5.62 20.00 25.21
N HIS A 269 -5.98 19.56 26.41
CA HIS A 269 -5.52 18.28 26.99
C HIS A 269 -5.79 17.05 26.11
N LEU A 270 -7.00 16.93 25.56
CA LEU A 270 -7.35 15.82 24.65
C LEU A 270 -6.83 16.04 23.22
N ILE A 271 -6.70 17.30 22.78
CA ILE A 271 -6.16 17.67 21.46
C ILE A 271 -4.68 17.29 21.36
N GLU A 272 -3.90 17.59 22.40
CA GLU A 272 -2.49 17.20 22.56
C GLU A 272 -2.27 15.68 22.61
N GLY A 273 -3.34 14.90 22.83
CA GLY A 273 -3.35 13.45 22.66
C GLY A 273 -3.16 13.01 21.21
N GLY A 274 -3.21 13.93 20.26
CA GLY A 274 -3.07 13.68 18.83
C GLY A 274 -4.30 12.98 18.25
N GLY A 275 -4.14 12.48 17.03
CA GLY A 275 -5.18 11.78 16.29
C GLY A 275 -4.96 11.93 14.78
N LYS A 276 -5.64 11.08 14.00
CA LYS A 276 -5.49 11.07 12.54
C LYS A 276 -6.17 12.26 11.84
N ARG A 277 -6.98 13.05 12.58
CA ARG A 277 -7.79 14.19 12.10
C ARG A 277 -8.64 13.94 10.85
N LEU A 278 -8.93 12.68 10.53
CA LEU A 278 -9.71 12.30 9.35
C LEU A 278 -11.07 13.01 9.30
N ARG A 279 -11.80 13.07 10.43
CA ARG A 279 -13.08 13.78 10.50
C ARG A 279 -12.95 15.27 10.18
N ALA A 280 -11.89 15.88 10.68
CA ALA A 280 -11.66 17.31 10.60
C ALA A 280 -11.30 17.74 9.17
N ILE A 281 -10.65 16.86 8.39
CA ILE A 281 -10.28 17.16 6.98
C ILE A 281 -11.38 16.81 5.97
N LEU A 282 -12.39 16.02 6.34
CA LEU A 282 -13.47 15.58 5.44
C LEU A 282 -14.20 16.73 4.72
N PRO A 283 -14.57 17.86 5.36
CA PRO A 283 -15.27 18.94 4.66
C PRO A 283 -14.47 19.50 3.49
N TRP A 284 -13.16 19.66 3.67
CA TRP A 284 -12.25 20.12 2.63
C TRP A 284 -12.15 19.09 1.50
N LEU A 285 -11.92 17.82 1.83
CA LEU A 285 -11.79 16.73 0.84
C LEU A 285 -13.04 16.55 -0.01
N VAL A 286 -14.23 16.62 0.61
CA VAL A 286 -15.51 16.50 -0.10
C VAL A 286 -15.70 17.69 -1.04
N ALA A 287 -15.38 18.90 -0.60
CA ALA A 287 -15.48 20.08 -1.45
C ALA A 287 -14.49 20.04 -2.62
N ASP A 288 -13.26 19.58 -2.38
CA ASP A 288 -12.23 19.41 -3.41
C ASP A 288 -12.67 18.40 -4.48
N ALA A 289 -13.20 17.24 -4.05
CA ALA A 289 -13.77 16.24 -4.96
C ALA A 289 -14.96 16.78 -5.78
N CYS A 290 -15.67 17.78 -5.28
CA CYS A 290 -16.75 18.47 -5.99
C CYS A 290 -16.29 19.71 -6.77
N GLY A 291 -14.99 20.04 -6.79
CA GLY A 291 -14.41 21.17 -7.52
C GLY A 291 -14.60 22.54 -6.85
N GLY A 292 -14.75 22.58 -5.53
CA GLY A 292 -15.08 23.80 -4.77
C GLY A 292 -14.32 23.97 -3.45
N SER A 293 -13.08 23.48 -3.34
CA SER A 293 -12.26 23.62 -2.14
C SER A 293 -11.87 25.08 -1.84
N SER A 294 -11.79 25.41 -0.55
CA SER A 294 -11.35 26.70 -0.01
C SER A 294 -10.70 26.47 1.35
N ASP A 295 -9.65 27.23 1.67
CA ASP A 295 -8.96 27.12 2.97
C ASP A 295 -9.88 27.39 4.17
N SER A 296 -10.93 28.19 3.98
CA SER A 296 -11.93 28.44 5.03
C SER A 296 -12.76 27.20 5.40
N LEU A 297 -12.70 26.11 4.61
CA LEU A 297 -13.27 24.81 4.99
C LEU A 297 -12.47 24.12 6.08
N TYR A 298 -11.20 24.49 6.31
CA TYR A 298 -10.46 24.03 7.48
C TYR A 298 -11.01 24.61 8.78
N ASP A 299 -11.58 25.81 8.76
CA ASP A 299 -12.24 26.41 9.92
C ASP A 299 -13.52 25.62 10.29
N LEU A 300 -14.29 25.18 9.28
CA LEU A 300 -15.41 24.24 9.46
C LEU A 300 -14.93 22.91 10.05
N GLY A 301 -13.86 22.35 9.49
CA GLY A 301 -13.23 21.11 9.96
C GLY A 301 -12.78 21.17 11.42
N ALA A 302 -12.10 22.26 11.78
CA ALA A 302 -11.65 22.53 13.14
C ALA A 302 -12.83 22.66 14.11
N ALA A 303 -13.90 23.36 13.72
CA ALA A 303 -15.08 23.48 14.57
C ALA A 303 -15.74 22.13 14.85
N ILE A 304 -15.86 21.26 13.83
CA ILE A 304 -16.39 19.89 13.99
C ILE A 304 -15.52 19.08 14.96
N GLU A 305 -14.20 19.16 14.86
CA GLU A 305 -13.30 18.43 15.74
C GLU A 305 -13.32 18.99 17.18
N ILE A 306 -13.45 20.31 17.36
CA ILE A 306 -13.63 20.93 18.68
C ILE A 306 -14.95 20.48 19.30
N ILE A 307 -16.06 20.45 18.53
CA ILE A 307 -17.35 19.93 19.01
C ILE A 307 -17.19 18.48 19.47
N HIS A 308 -16.54 17.64 18.67
CA HIS A 308 -16.32 16.25 19.06
C HIS A 308 -15.49 16.11 20.35
N ASN A 309 -14.47 16.95 20.55
CA ASN A 309 -13.69 16.89 21.78
C ASN A 309 -14.45 17.47 22.98
N PHE A 310 -15.31 18.48 22.79
CA PHE A 310 -16.20 18.98 23.83
C PHE A 310 -17.07 17.83 24.38
N THR A 311 -17.71 17.05 23.50
CA THR A 311 -18.58 15.96 23.95
C THR A 311 -17.79 14.93 24.74
N LEU A 312 -16.58 14.57 24.31
CA LEU A 312 -15.72 13.64 25.06
C LEU A 312 -15.37 14.14 26.46
N VAL A 313 -15.07 15.43 26.63
CA VAL A 313 -14.78 16.00 27.96
C VAL A 313 -15.98 15.88 28.88
N HIS A 314 -17.19 16.15 28.37
CA HIS A 314 -18.42 16.05 29.17
C HIS A 314 -18.87 14.61 29.38
N ASP A 315 -18.74 13.74 28.38
CA ASP A 315 -19.02 12.32 28.47
C ASP A 315 -18.15 11.66 29.55
N ASP A 316 -16.84 11.97 29.58
CA ASP A 316 -15.93 11.47 30.62
C ASP A 316 -16.45 11.80 32.04
N ILE A 317 -17.03 13.00 32.22
CA ILE A 317 -17.59 13.44 33.50
C ILE A 317 -18.89 12.69 33.80
N MET A 318 -19.78 12.53 32.82
CA MET A 318 -21.06 11.86 33.00
C MET A 318 -20.89 10.38 33.32
N ASP A 319 -19.93 9.73 32.66
CA ASP A 319 -19.65 8.30 32.82
C ASP A 319 -18.72 8.00 33.99
N ASN A 320 -18.08 9.03 34.59
CA ASN A 320 -17.02 8.91 35.59
C ASN A 320 -15.80 8.14 35.05
N ASP A 321 -15.46 8.34 33.78
CA ASP A 321 -14.30 7.70 33.14
C ASP A 321 -13.00 8.32 33.63
N GLU A 322 -12.11 7.53 34.22
CA GLU A 322 -10.82 8.03 34.70
C GLU A 322 -9.80 8.25 33.56
N LEU A 323 -9.97 7.56 32.42
CA LEU A 323 -9.01 7.51 31.32
C LEU A 323 -9.68 7.66 29.96
N ARG A 324 -9.05 8.44 29.07
CA ARG A 324 -9.43 8.60 27.67
C ARG A 324 -8.19 8.43 26.78
N ARG A 325 -8.24 7.46 25.85
CA ARG A 325 -7.17 7.16 24.89
C ARG A 325 -5.78 7.01 25.54
N GLY A 326 -5.73 6.35 26.71
CA GLY A 326 -4.48 6.11 27.44
C GLY A 326 -3.95 7.32 28.22
N ARG A 327 -4.69 8.42 28.31
CA ARG A 327 -4.38 9.60 29.14
C ARG A 327 -5.46 9.77 30.20
N GLU A 328 -5.14 10.46 31.30
CA GLU A 328 -6.13 10.88 32.29
C GLU A 328 -7.24 11.68 31.62
N ALA A 329 -8.50 11.41 31.98
CA ALA A 329 -9.62 12.27 31.58
C ALA A 329 -9.42 13.70 32.12
N VAL A 330 -10.00 14.71 31.47
CA VAL A 330 -9.73 16.12 31.82
C VAL A 330 -10.10 16.44 33.28
N HIS A 331 -11.17 15.84 33.79
CA HIS A 331 -11.61 16.05 35.17
C HIS A 331 -10.72 15.36 36.21
N ILE A 332 -9.96 14.33 35.81
CA ILE A 332 -8.92 13.70 36.63
C ILE A 332 -7.63 14.53 36.60
N ALA A 333 -7.20 14.95 35.41
CA ALA A 333 -5.95 15.70 35.22
C ALA A 333 -5.98 17.12 35.85
N TYR A 334 -7.15 17.74 35.96
CA TYR A 334 -7.30 19.11 36.46
C TYR A 334 -8.19 19.19 37.71
N ASP A 335 -9.50 19.17 37.49
CA ASP A 335 -10.59 19.01 38.46
C ASP A 335 -11.92 19.11 37.70
N MET A 336 -13.01 18.69 38.35
CA MET A 336 -14.34 18.68 37.75
C MET A 336 -14.84 20.07 37.31
N PRO A 337 -14.74 21.16 38.11
CA PRO A 337 -15.12 22.50 37.64
C PRO A 337 -14.33 22.98 36.41
N THR A 338 -13.03 22.69 36.35
CA THR A 338 -12.17 23.06 35.21
C THR A 338 -12.58 22.30 33.96
N ALA A 339 -12.87 21.00 34.07
CA ALA A 339 -13.28 20.18 32.94
C ALA A 339 -14.66 20.59 32.38
N ILE A 340 -15.63 20.91 33.25
CA ILE A 340 -16.94 21.44 32.83
C ILE A 340 -16.73 22.73 32.03
N ASN A 341 -15.99 23.69 32.59
CA ASN A 341 -15.71 24.96 31.94
C ASN A 341 -14.93 24.79 30.64
N ALA A 342 -14.03 23.80 30.55
CA ALA A 342 -13.29 23.51 29.33
C ALA A 342 -14.24 23.04 28.22
N GLY A 343 -15.13 22.07 28.49
CA GLY A 343 -16.11 21.62 27.50
C GLY A 343 -17.07 22.74 27.06
N ASP A 344 -17.55 23.56 27.99
CA ASP A 344 -18.43 24.71 27.69
C ASP A 344 -17.72 25.74 26.80
N ALA A 345 -16.46 26.07 27.13
CA ALA A 345 -15.66 27.00 26.36
C ALA A 345 -15.34 26.45 24.96
N MET A 346 -15.02 25.16 24.83
CA MET A 346 -14.80 24.51 23.53
C MET A 346 -16.04 24.58 22.65
N LEU A 347 -17.24 24.33 23.20
CA LEU A 347 -18.49 24.48 22.46
C LEU A 347 -18.68 25.93 21.97
N ALA A 348 -18.44 26.92 22.83
CA ALA A 348 -18.54 28.33 22.44
C ALA A 348 -17.53 28.71 21.34
N VAL A 349 -16.27 28.31 21.48
CA VAL A 349 -15.20 28.56 20.50
C VAL A 349 -15.53 27.91 19.15
N SER A 350 -16.14 26.72 19.16
CA SER A 350 -16.54 26.06 17.91
C SER A 350 -17.58 26.86 17.11
N PHE A 351 -18.55 27.48 17.79
CA PHE A 351 -19.55 28.33 17.13
C PHE A 351 -18.98 29.67 16.67
N GLU A 352 -18.04 30.24 17.42
CA GLU A 352 -17.27 31.41 16.98
C GLU A 352 -16.54 31.09 15.67
N LEU A 353 -15.79 30.00 15.62
CA LEU A 353 -15.03 29.57 14.45
C LEU A 353 -15.94 29.29 13.24
N LEU A 354 -17.09 28.63 13.45
CA LEU A 354 -18.11 28.45 12.39
C LEU A 354 -18.66 29.76 11.85
N SER A 355 -18.81 30.77 12.72
CA SER A 355 -19.35 32.08 12.32
C SER A 355 -18.35 32.94 11.55
N GLU A 356 -17.06 32.68 11.72
CA GLU A 356 -15.94 33.37 11.05
C GLU A 356 -15.54 32.69 9.71
N ALA A 357 -16.01 31.48 9.45
CA ALA A 357 -15.65 30.70 8.26
C ALA A 357 -16.28 31.25 6.97
N GLU A 358 -15.48 31.87 6.09
CA GLU A 358 -15.94 32.52 4.85
C GLU A 358 -16.62 31.58 3.85
N ALA A 359 -16.22 30.29 3.79
CA ALA A 359 -16.86 29.28 2.92
C ALA A 359 -18.32 29.01 3.28
N ILE A 360 -18.77 29.39 4.49
CA ILE A 360 -20.11 29.11 4.96
C ILE A 360 -20.99 30.34 4.74
N SER A 361 -21.88 30.27 3.75
CA SER A 361 -22.92 31.29 3.56
C SER A 361 -23.81 31.40 4.81
N SER A 362 -24.40 32.58 5.07
CA SER A 362 -25.28 32.77 6.24
C SER A 362 -26.48 31.81 6.26
N GLU A 363 -26.97 31.38 5.09
CA GLU A 363 -28.03 30.37 4.95
C GLU A 363 -27.55 28.97 5.38
N ASN A 364 -26.36 28.58 4.95
CA ASN A 364 -25.73 27.31 5.33
C ASN A 364 -25.34 27.31 6.81
N PHE A 365 -24.83 28.44 7.34
CA PHE A 365 -24.50 28.59 8.77
C PHE A 365 -25.72 28.33 9.66
N ARG A 366 -26.86 28.97 9.35
CA ARG A 366 -28.10 28.74 10.10
C ARG A 366 -28.53 27.28 10.06
N SER A 367 -28.40 26.64 8.90
CA SER A 367 -28.74 25.23 8.71
C SER A 367 -27.81 24.32 9.52
N LEU A 368 -26.50 24.57 9.49
CA LEU A 368 -25.48 23.83 10.24
C LEU A 368 -25.72 23.93 11.75
N VAL A 369 -25.95 25.13 12.29
CA VAL A 369 -26.26 25.33 13.71
C VAL A 369 -27.53 24.56 14.09
N SER A 370 -28.55 24.55 13.23
CA SER A 370 -29.76 23.77 13.49
C SER A 370 -29.55 22.26 13.41
N ILE A 371 -28.58 21.76 12.64
CA ILE A 371 -28.24 20.33 12.59
C ILE A 371 -27.48 19.95 13.86
N ILE A 372 -26.47 20.73 14.24
CA ILE A 372 -25.68 20.50 15.46
C ILE A 372 -26.59 20.51 16.69
N GLY A 373 -27.50 21.46 16.81
CA GLY A 373 -28.43 21.53 17.95
C GLY A 373 -29.51 20.44 17.99
N LYS A 374 -29.59 19.55 17.00
CA LYS A 374 -30.47 18.37 17.01
C LYS A 374 -29.75 17.08 17.45
N MET A 375 -28.42 17.11 17.50
CA MET A 375 -27.63 16.06 18.13
C MET A 375 -27.85 16.13 19.64
#